data_AF-A0A268S3X8-F1
#
_entry.id   AF-A0A268S3X8-F1
#
_cell.length_a   1.000
_cell.length_b   1.000
_cell.length_c   1.000
_cell.angle_alpha   90.00
_cell.angle_beta   90.00
_cell.angle_gamma   90.00
#
_symmetry.space_group_name_H-M   'P 1'
#
loop_
_entity.id
_entity.type
_entity.pdbx_description
1 polymer ?
#
loop_
_entity_poly.entity_id
_entity_poly.type
_entity_poly.pdbx_seq_one_letter_code
_entity_poly.pdbx_strand_id
1 'polypeptide(L)'
;MNIKDFAGVNNLFEKPSGEKMSHQELYTKVVKGIGLEVCEKYIPVSIEKLRDALQVDPHLNTIELKKWDSAANRAFRHTFRLVKVDTISQSEAVCTLKQAARMLVDRDYPEYTEMQKEKTFI
;
A
#
# COMPACT_ATOMS: atom_id res chain seq x y z
N MET A 1 -3.65 17.89 7.02
CA MET A 1 -2.95 16.72 7.62
C MET A 1 -2.35 15.90 6.50
N ASN A 2 -1.05 15.57 6.60
CA ASN A 2 -0.38 14.68 5.64
C ASN A 2 -0.38 13.21 6.13
N ILE A 3 0.11 12.29 5.31
CA ILE A 3 0.15 10.86 5.65
C ILE A 3 1.03 10.55 6.88
N LYS A 4 2.16 11.25 7.04
CA LYS A 4 3.08 11.05 8.17
C LYS A 4 2.42 11.48 9.49
N ASP A 5 1.73 12.62 9.47
CA ASP A 5 0.94 13.09 10.61
C ASP A 5 -0.11 12.05 11.00
N PHE A 6 -0.84 11.50 10.01
CA PHE A 6 -1.82 10.44 10.24
C PHE A 6 -1.19 9.16 10.82
N ALA A 7 -0.03 8.74 10.28
CA ALA A 7 0.69 7.56 10.75
C ALA A 7 1.32 7.75 12.14
N GLY A 8 1.38 8.99 12.63
CA GLY A 8 1.94 9.37 13.93
C GLY A 8 3.46 9.42 13.92
N VAL A 9 4.08 9.84 12.80
CA VAL A 9 5.54 9.91 12.64
C VAL A 9 5.99 11.29 12.18
N ASN A 10 7.21 11.67 12.57
CA ASN A 10 7.83 12.91 12.11
C ASN A 10 8.32 12.81 10.64
N ASN A 11 8.95 13.87 10.14
CA ASN A 11 9.49 13.89 8.78
C ASN A 11 10.59 12.86 8.51
N LEU A 12 11.27 12.39 9.55
CA LEU A 12 12.30 11.34 9.54
C LEU A 12 11.72 9.93 9.72
N PHE A 13 10.39 9.79 9.70
CA PHE A 13 9.66 8.53 9.91
C PHE A 13 9.84 7.96 11.33
N GLU A 14 10.15 8.79 12.32
CA GLU A 14 10.30 8.36 13.70
C GLU A 14 8.99 8.53 14.48
N LYS A 15 8.66 7.50 15.25
CA LYS A 15 7.57 7.49 16.23
C LYS A 15 7.97 8.34 17.45
N PRO A 16 7.01 8.77 18.29
CA PRO A 16 7.32 9.45 19.56
C PRO A 16 8.25 8.67 20.50
N SER A 17 8.30 7.34 20.37
CA SER A 17 9.21 6.46 21.09
C SER A 17 10.68 6.53 20.63
N GLY A 18 10.97 7.20 19.51
CA GLY A 18 12.29 7.23 18.86
C GLY A 18 12.53 6.09 17.87
N GLU A 19 11.60 5.14 17.74
CA GLU A 19 11.70 4.06 16.75
C GLU A 19 11.35 4.54 15.33
N LYS A 20 12.09 4.05 14.33
CA LYS A 20 11.78 4.31 12.92
C LYS A 20 10.66 3.40 12.42
N MET A 21 9.66 4.00 11.80
CA MET A 21 8.59 3.30 11.09
C MET A 21 9.06 2.94 9.68
N SER A 22 8.82 1.70 9.27
CA SER A 22 9.13 1.27 7.91
C SER A 22 8.13 1.83 6.90
N HIS A 23 8.54 1.91 5.63
CA HIS A 23 7.64 2.32 4.54
C HIS A 23 6.40 1.41 4.46
N GLN A 24 6.59 0.11 4.61
CA GLN A 24 5.50 -0.87 4.61
C GLN A 24 4.56 -0.68 5.81
N GLU A 25 5.09 -0.43 7.01
CA GLU A 25 4.30 -0.18 8.20
C GLU A 25 3.42 1.08 8.03
N LEU A 26 4.00 2.16 7.51
CA LEU A 26 3.30 3.42 7.26
C LEU A 26 2.10 3.21 6.30
N TYR A 27 2.32 2.62 5.13
CA TYR A 27 1.23 2.42 4.18
C TYR A 27 0.24 1.34 4.63
N THR A 28 0.67 0.36 5.43
CA THR A 28 -0.26 -0.59 6.05
C THR A 28 -1.23 0.14 6.97
N LYS A 29 -0.76 1.11 7.78
CA LYS A 29 -1.65 1.94 8.60
C LYS A 29 -2.61 2.76 7.74
N VAL A 30 -2.12 3.36 6.65
CA VAL A 30 -2.95 4.15 5.73
C VAL A 30 -4.05 3.29 5.11
N VAL A 31 -3.71 2.13 4.53
CA VAL A 31 -4.68 1.22 3.92
C VAL A 31 -5.70 0.74 4.95
N LYS A 32 -5.26 0.36 6.16
CA LYS A 32 -6.16 -0.02 7.26
C LYS A 32 -7.10 1.11 7.68
N GLY A 33 -6.62 2.35 7.68
CA GLY A 33 -7.43 3.52 8.00
C GLY A 33 -8.47 3.86 6.92
N ILE A 34 -8.10 3.71 5.65
CA ILE A 34 -9.02 3.95 4.51
C ILE A 34 -10.03 2.81 4.34
N GLY A 35 -9.61 1.57 4.61
CA GLY A 35 -10.35 0.35 4.30
C GLY A 35 -9.74 -0.37 3.10
N LEU A 36 -9.48 -1.67 3.23
CA LEU A 36 -8.88 -2.49 2.16
C LEU A 36 -9.87 -2.64 1.00
N GLU A 37 -11.14 -2.89 1.32
CA GLU A 37 -12.27 -2.99 0.41
C GLU A 37 -12.55 -1.68 -0.36
N VAL A 38 -12.18 -0.54 0.21
CA VAL A 38 -12.27 0.75 -0.47
C VAL A 38 -11.14 0.87 -1.49
N CYS A 39 -9.91 0.51 -1.11
CA CYS A 39 -8.75 0.51 -2.00
C CYS A 39 -8.88 -0.49 -3.15
N GLU A 40 -9.46 -1.65 -2.89
CA GLU A 40 -9.65 -2.76 -3.84
C GLU A 40 -10.35 -2.32 -5.14
N LYS A 41 -11.34 -1.42 -5.03
CA LYS A 41 -12.11 -0.89 -6.17
C LYS A 41 -11.27 -0.10 -7.17
N TYR A 42 -10.06 0.30 -6.79
CA TYR A 42 -9.15 1.10 -7.61
C TYR A 42 -7.94 0.32 -8.10
N ILE A 43 -7.81 -0.97 -7.75
CA ILE A 43 -6.68 -1.78 -8.19
C ILE A 43 -6.75 -1.96 -9.72
N PRO A 44 -5.65 -1.68 -10.46
CA PRO A 44 -5.68 -1.61 -11.92
C PRO A 44 -5.62 -2.96 -12.64
N VAL A 45 -5.47 -4.07 -11.92
CA VAL A 45 -5.29 -5.42 -12.45
C VAL A 45 -6.03 -6.44 -11.58
N SER A 46 -6.23 -7.66 -12.08
CA SER A 46 -6.87 -8.72 -11.31
C SER A 46 -5.98 -9.22 -10.17
N ILE A 47 -6.60 -9.89 -9.19
CA ILE A 47 -5.90 -10.43 -8.02
C ILE A 47 -4.91 -11.54 -8.39
N GLU A 48 -5.22 -12.36 -9.40
CA GLU A 48 -4.31 -13.41 -9.91
C GLU A 48 -3.05 -12.76 -10.51
N LYS A 49 -3.22 -11.67 -11.26
CA LYS A 49 -2.11 -10.94 -11.85
C LYS A 49 -1.25 -10.26 -10.78
N LEU A 50 -1.85 -9.78 -9.68
CA LEU A 50 -1.09 -9.25 -8.55
C LEU A 50 -0.26 -10.34 -7.88
N ARG A 51 -0.87 -11.50 -7.59
CA ARG A 51 -0.19 -12.66 -6.99
C ARG A 51 1.03 -13.07 -7.84
N ASP A 52 0.83 -13.21 -9.14
CA ASP A 52 1.90 -13.62 -10.05
C ASP A 52 2.98 -12.53 -10.17
N ALA A 53 2.60 -11.24 -10.19
CA ALA A 53 3.55 -10.13 -10.22
C ALA A 53 4.41 -10.06 -8.94
N LEU A 54 3.82 -10.31 -7.76
CA LEU A 54 4.54 -10.29 -6.48
C LEU A 54 5.57 -11.42 -6.37
N GLN A 55 5.39 -12.54 -7.07
CA GLN A 55 6.39 -13.62 -7.12
C GLN A 55 7.71 -13.17 -7.72
N VAL A 56 7.64 -12.27 -8.70
CA VAL A 56 8.80 -11.80 -9.45
C VAL A 56 9.32 -10.48 -8.89
N ASP A 57 8.41 -9.58 -8.51
CA ASP A 57 8.73 -8.24 -8.06
C ASP A 57 7.86 -7.84 -6.86
N PRO A 58 8.41 -7.89 -5.63
CA PRO A 58 7.71 -7.48 -4.43
C PRO A 58 7.18 -6.04 -4.51
N HIS A 59 7.80 -5.16 -5.30
CA HIS A 59 7.43 -3.75 -5.44
C HIS A 59 6.41 -3.47 -6.54
N LEU A 60 5.94 -4.49 -7.26
CA LEU A 60 4.91 -4.35 -8.31
C LEU A 60 5.27 -3.31 -9.39
N ASN A 61 6.56 -3.11 -9.67
CA ASN A 61 7.08 -2.29 -10.76
C ASN A 61 7.02 -3.00 -12.11
N THR A 62 6.88 -4.34 -12.12
CA THR A 62 6.57 -5.12 -13.33
C THR A 62 5.21 -4.77 -13.94
N ILE A 63 4.27 -4.25 -13.15
CA ILE A 63 3.04 -3.64 -13.65
C ILE A 63 3.35 -2.21 -14.06
N GLU A 64 2.99 -1.86 -15.31
CA GLU A 64 3.22 -0.54 -15.90
C GLU A 64 2.87 0.61 -14.95
N LEU A 65 3.84 1.51 -14.70
CA LEU A 65 3.65 2.65 -13.80
C LEU A 65 2.45 3.52 -14.19
N LYS A 66 2.19 3.68 -15.50
CA LYS A 66 1.02 4.41 -16.01
C LYS A 66 -0.32 3.85 -15.51
N LYS A 67 -0.43 2.54 -15.28
CA LYS A 67 -1.64 1.91 -14.74
C LYS A 67 -1.85 2.30 -13.28
N TRP A 68 -0.79 2.25 -12.48
CA TRP A 68 -0.81 2.75 -11.11
C TRP A 68 -1.13 4.24 -11.05
N ASP A 69 -0.52 5.04 -11.94
CA ASP A 69 -0.77 6.47 -11.95
C ASP A 69 -2.22 6.82 -12.29
N SER A 70 -2.80 6.09 -13.25
CA SER A 70 -4.19 6.24 -13.65
C SER A 70 -5.17 5.74 -12.58
N ALA A 71 -4.79 4.71 -11.82
CA ALA A 71 -5.55 4.22 -10.66
C ALA A 71 -5.50 5.20 -9.48
N ALA A 72 -4.35 5.84 -9.25
CA ALA A 72 -4.12 6.89 -8.26
C ALA A 72 -4.76 8.25 -8.65
N ASN A 73 -5.91 8.19 -9.32
CA ASN A 73 -6.67 9.34 -9.79
C ASN A 73 -7.35 10.11 -8.65
N ARG A 74 -8.03 11.19 -9.05
CA ARG A 74 -8.75 12.08 -8.13
C ARG A 74 -9.77 11.35 -7.25
N ALA A 75 -10.49 10.36 -7.78
CA ALA A 75 -11.51 9.63 -7.02
C ALA A 75 -10.86 8.78 -5.92
N PHE A 76 -9.78 8.04 -6.24
CA PHE A 76 -9.03 7.32 -5.22
C PHE A 76 -8.44 8.29 -4.18
N ARG A 77 -7.83 9.39 -4.60
CA ARG A 77 -7.26 10.41 -3.70
C ARG A 77 -8.29 11.00 -2.73
N HIS A 78 -9.58 11.03 -3.09
CA HIS A 78 -10.63 11.49 -2.18
C HIS A 78 -10.86 10.55 -0.98
N THR A 79 -10.51 9.26 -1.09
CA THR A 79 -10.66 8.28 -0.01
C THR A 79 -9.78 8.61 1.21
N PHE A 80 -8.65 9.32 1.02
CA PHE A 80 -7.79 9.78 2.11
C PHE A 80 -8.49 10.73 3.09
N ARG A 81 -9.59 11.37 2.68
CA ARG A 81 -10.41 12.19 3.56
C ARG A 81 -11.12 11.38 4.65
N LEU A 82 -11.33 10.08 4.44
CA LEU A 82 -11.87 9.17 5.46
C LEU A 82 -10.96 9.13 6.70
N VAL A 83 -9.65 9.29 6.49
CA VAL A 83 -8.62 9.37 7.54
C VAL A 83 -8.15 10.80 7.82
N LYS A 84 -8.91 11.81 7.38
CA LYS A 84 -8.62 13.24 7.54
C LYS A 84 -7.31 13.70 6.87
N VAL A 85 -6.72 12.89 5.98
CA VAL A 85 -5.57 13.31 5.16
C VAL A 85 -6.08 14.13 3.97
N ASP A 86 -5.58 15.36 3.85
CA ASP A 86 -6.00 16.34 2.84
C ASP A 86 -4.87 16.73 1.87
N THR A 87 -3.64 16.39 2.21
CA THR A 87 -2.44 16.72 1.45
C THR A 87 -1.74 15.43 1.08
N ILE A 88 -1.68 15.13 -0.22
CA ILE A 88 -1.09 13.91 -0.75
C ILE A 88 -0.47 14.12 -2.14
N SER A 89 0.69 13.51 -2.34
CA SER A 89 1.40 13.42 -3.62
C SER A 89 0.92 12.25 -4.49
N GLN A 90 1.27 12.26 -5.77
CA GLN A 90 0.97 11.13 -6.67
C GLN A 90 1.65 9.84 -6.20
N SER A 91 2.92 9.93 -5.79
CA SER A 91 3.70 8.78 -5.34
C SER A 91 3.12 8.14 -4.08
N GLU A 92 2.65 8.95 -3.12
CA GLU A 92 1.97 8.46 -1.92
C GLU A 92 0.67 7.69 -2.23
N ALA A 93 -0.13 8.19 -3.18
CA ALA A 93 -1.33 7.50 -3.63
C ALA A 93 -0.97 6.16 -4.30
N VAL A 94 0.05 6.14 -5.17
CA VAL A 94 0.55 4.91 -5.81
C VAL A 94 1.08 3.91 -4.77
N CYS A 95 1.89 4.35 -3.81
CA CYS A 95 2.42 3.50 -2.74
C CYS A 95 1.29 2.90 -1.89
N THR A 96 0.23 3.68 -1.62
CA THR A 96 -0.94 3.19 -0.89
C THR A 96 -1.65 2.08 -1.68
N LEU A 97 -1.89 2.26 -2.98
CA LEU A 97 -2.50 1.23 -3.83
C LEU A 97 -1.64 -0.04 -3.94
N LYS A 98 -0.32 0.11 -4.08
CA LYS A 98 0.60 -1.03 -4.09
C LYS A 98 0.60 -1.78 -2.77
N GLN A 99 0.53 -1.07 -1.64
CA GLN A 99 0.42 -1.71 -0.34
C GLN A 99 -0.94 -2.40 -0.17
N ALA A 100 -2.03 -1.79 -0.64
CA ALA A 100 -3.35 -2.43 -0.67
C ALA A 100 -3.34 -3.70 -1.53
N ALA A 101 -2.70 -3.66 -2.71
CA ALA A 101 -2.53 -4.82 -3.59
C ALA A 101 -1.84 -6.00 -2.89
N ARG A 102 -0.76 -5.73 -2.15
CA ARG A 102 -0.08 -6.76 -1.33
C ARG A 102 -1.01 -7.34 -0.27
N MET A 103 -1.70 -6.48 0.48
CA MET A 103 -2.65 -6.90 1.51
C MET A 103 -3.83 -7.69 0.95
N LEU A 104 -4.28 -7.41 -0.27
CA LEU A 104 -5.32 -8.19 -0.95
C LEU A 104 -4.83 -9.58 -1.31
N VAL A 105 -3.60 -9.71 -1.82
CA VAL A 105 -3.01 -11.02 -2.11
C VAL A 105 -2.82 -11.82 -0.83
N ASP A 106 -2.36 -11.18 0.26
CA ASP A 106 -2.26 -11.85 1.56
C ASP A 106 -3.63 -12.32 2.11
N ARG A 107 -4.71 -11.58 1.81
CA ARG A 107 -6.09 -11.93 2.19
C ARG A 107 -6.62 -13.11 1.37
N ASP A 108 -6.41 -13.09 0.06
CA ASP A 108 -7.08 -13.99 -0.89
C ASP A 108 -6.24 -15.23 -1.25
N TYR A 109 -4.92 -15.18 -1.00
CA TYR A 109 -3.95 -16.26 -1.20
C TYR A 109 -3.02 -16.40 0.01
N PRO A 110 -3.52 -16.71 1.23
CA PRO A 110 -2.69 -16.77 2.43
C PRO A 110 -1.54 -17.80 2.34
N GLU A 111 -1.71 -18.87 1.56
CA GLU A 111 -0.68 -19.86 1.28
C GLU A 111 0.55 -19.26 0.59
N TYR A 112 0.35 -18.19 -0.18
CA TYR A 112 1.43 -17.47 -0.85
C TYR A 112 2.31 -16.73 0.16
N THR A 113 1.71 -16.06 1.14
CA THR A 113 2.41 -15.31 2.16
C THR A 113 3.27 -16.23 3.03
N GLU A 114 2.77 -17.43 3.35
CA GLU A 114 3.55 -18.44 4.07
C GLU A 114 4.75 -18.94 3.24
N MET A 115 4.57 -19.22 1.95
CA MET A 115 5.69 -19.59 1.06
C MET A 115 6.76 -18.49 0.95
N GLN A 116 6.37 -17.21 0.96
CA GLN A 116 7.33 -16.09 0.95
C GLN A 116 8.12 -15.98 2.26
N LYS A 117 7.46 -16.22 3.41
CA LYS A 117 8.15 -16.26 4.70
C LYS A 117 9.20 -17.36 4.69
N GLU A 118 8.85 -18.57 4.27
CA GLU A 118 9.78 -19.71 4.21
C GLU A 118 11.01 -19.42 3.33
N LYS A 119 10.84 -18.78 2.17
CA LYS A 119 11.96 -18.39 1.28
C LYS A 119 12.90 -17.35 1.88
N THR A 120 12.47 -16.59 2.89
CA THR A 120 13.28 -15.54 3.53
C THR A 120 14.16 -16.11 4.65
N PHE A 121 13.92 -17.35 5.09
CA PHE A 121 14.67 -18.03 6.16
C PHE A 121 15.70 -19.06 5.65
N ILE A 122 16.01 -19.08 4.36
CA ILE A 122 17.04 -19.95 3.74
C ILE A 122 18.22 -19.11 3.28
#